data_AF-A0A930UA62-F1
#
_entry.id   AF-A0A930UA62-F1
#
_cell.length_a   1.000
_cell.length_b   1.000
_cell.length_c   1.000
_cell.angle_alpha   90.00
_cell.angle_beta   90.00
_cell.angle_gamma   90.00
#
_symmetry.space_group_name_H-M   'P 1'
#
loop_
_entity.id
_entity.type
_entity.pdbx_description
1 polymer ?
#
loop_
_entity_poly.entity_id
_entity_poly.type
_entity_poly.pdbx_seq_one_letter_code
_entity_poly.pdbx_strand_id
1 'polypeptide(L)'
;MRKISILGIVTFFLLTTLFTSCDSVKNANNTQKGAGIGAGAGALIGAIIGNNTRIGTAGGALIGAAVGGGAGALIGNKMDKQAREIDQALPGADVERVGEGIRLVLNENAVRFDTGKATLTTTAKANLNKLVPVFKEYADTNIEIYGYTDSTGSPEFNLTLSQKRAESVKNYLISNGLASTRFKTTGLGIANPIASNDNAEGRTQNRRVEFAILANDKMVHDAKKEAGN
;
A
#
# COMPACT_ATOMS: atom_id res chain seq x y z
N MET A 1 -24.96 72.52 0.64
CA MET A 1 -23.89 71.54 0.98
C MET A 1 -24.52 70.17 1.13
N ARG A 2 -24.32 69.30 0.13
CA ARG A 2 -24.77 67.90 0.12
C ARG A 2 -23.75 67.13 -0.71
N LYS A 3 -23.19 66.05 -0.14
CA LYS A 3 -23.16 64.68 -0.68
C LYS A 3 -21.97 63.91 -0.06
N ILE A 4 -22.29 63.00 0.85
CA ILE A 4 -22.24 61.52 0.69
C ILE A 4 -20.89 60.98 1.16
N SER A 5 -20.90 60.48 2.39
CA SER A 5 -19.81 59.79 3.06
C SER A 5 -19.46 58.48 2.34
N ILE A 6 -18.16 58.28 2.11
CA ILE A 6 -17.57 57.05 1.58
C ILE A 6 -17.57 56.01 2.72
N LEU A 7 -18.72 55.40 2.97
CA LEU A 7 -18.87 54.29 3.90
C LEU A 7 -19.87 53.29 3.30
N GLY A 8 -19.44 52.57 2.27
CA GLY A 8 -20.33 51.67 1.53
C GLY A 8 -19.69 50.84 0.41
N ILE A 9 -18.38 50.56 0.46
CA ILE A 9 -17.71 49.67 -0.52
C ILE A 9 -16.72 48.75 0.23
N VAL A 10 -17.21 47.93 1.15
CA VAL A 10 -16.48 46.73 1.65
C VAL A 10 -17.46 45.55 1.84
N THR A 11 -18.60 45.56 1.15
CA THR A 11 -19.64 44.54 1.32
C THR A 11 -20.06 43.96 -0.03
N PHE A 12 -19.09 43.50 -0.83
CA PHE A 12 -19.34 42.62 -1.97
C PHE A 12 -18.06 41.90 -2.44
N PHE A 13 -17.45 41.07 -1.58
CA PHE A 13 -16.58 39.99 -2.06
C PHE A 13 -17.25 38.65 -1.74
N LEU A 14 -18.26 38.38 -2.55
CA LEU A 14 -18.69 37.09 -3.07
C LEU A 14 -18.38 35.86 -2.19
N LEU A 15 -19.22 35.70 -1.17
CA LEU A 15 -19.74 34.39 -0.79
C LEU A 15 -20.43 33.78 -2.03
N THR A 16 -19.74 32.90 -2.76
CA THR A 16 -20.28 31.73 -3.51
C THR A 16 -19.21 31.15 -4.45
N THR A 17 -18.67 30.00 -4.10
CA THR A 17 -18.63 28.76 -4.92
C THR A 17 -17.93 27.66 -4.13
N LEU A 18 -18.59 27.19 -3.08
CA LEU A 18 -18.47 25.79 -2.66
C LEU A 18 -19.37 24.98 -3.59
N PHE A 19 -18.86 24.52 -4.72
CA PHE A 19 -19.35 23.33 -5.43
C PHE A 19 -18.25 22.80 -6.36
N THR A 20 -17.09 22.45 -5.81
CA THR A 20 -16.30 21.39 -6.45
C THR A 20 -16.97 20.09 -6.05
N SER A 21 -17.85 19.63 -6.94
CA SER A 21 -18.63 18.40 -6.79
C SER A 21 -17.79 17.25 -6.22
N CYS A 22 -18.21 16.74 -5.06
CA CYS A 22 -17.71 15.48 -4.47
C CYS A 22 -17.94 14.25 -5.38
N ASP A 23 -18.52 14.41 -6.56
CA ASP A 23 -18.69 13.35 -7.54
C ASP A 23 -17.54 13.26 -8.57
N SER A 24 -16.70 14.29 -8.71
CA SER A 24 -15.50 14.22 -9.59
C SER A 24 -14.40 13.30 -9.04
N VAL A 25 -14.43 12.96 -7.75
CA VAL A 25 -13.47 12.06 -7.09
C VAL A 25 -13.91 10.59 -7.17
N LYS A 26 -15.22 10.33 -7.30
CA LYS A 26 -15.75 8.96 -7.30
C LYS A 26 -15.50 8.21 -8.61
N ASN A 27 -15.24 8.93 -9.71
CA ASN A 27 -15.09 8.34 -11.04
C ASN A 27 -13.78 8.73 -11.77
N ALA A 28 -12.80 9.26 -11.06
CA ALA A 28 -11.49 9.62 -11.61
C ALA A 28 -10.53 8.41 -11.61
N ASN A 29 -9.82 8.19 -12.72
CA ASN A 29 -8.77 7.18 -12.84
C ASN A 29 -7.59 7.49 -11.88
N ASN A 30 -6.82 6.49 -11.46
CA ASN A 30 -5.75 6.60 -10.46
C ASN A 30 -4.73 7.71 -10.77
N THR A 31 -4.50 8.00 -12.04
CA THR A 31 -3.65 9.12 -12.52
C THR A 31 -4.23 10.51 -12.19
N GLN A 32 -5.55 10.68 -12.22
CA GLN A 32 -6.21 11.96 -11.93
C GLN A 32 -6.35 12.21 -10.42
N LYS A 33 -6.44 11.16 -9.60
CA LYS A 33 -6.39 11.28 -8.12
C LYS A 33 -5.03 11.80 -7.62
N GLY A 34 -3.94 11.51 -8.35
CA GLY A 34 -2.60 12.01 -8.03
C GLY A 34 -2.35 13.49 -8.42
N ALA A 35 -3.15 14.05 -9.34
CA ALA A 35 -2.96 15.41 -9.84
C ALA A 35 -3.69 16.49 -9.02
N GLY A 36 -4.62 16.11 -8.13
CA GLY A 36 -5.47 17.06 -7.42
C GLY A 36 -5.67 16.68 -5.96
N ILE A 37 -4.72 17.08 -5.12
CA ILE A 37 -4.84 17.55 -3.71
C ILE A 37 -3.40 17.83 -3.26
N GLY A 38 -3.01 19.09 -3.23
CA GLY A 38 -1.71 19.55 -2.74
C GLY A 38 -1.93 20.69 -1.76
N ALA A 39 -1.89 20.38 -0.46
CA ALA A 39 -1.61 21.33 0.63
C ALA A 39 -1.39 20.53 1.93
N GLY A 40 -0.18 20.60 2.50
CA GLY A 40 0.10 20.08 3.84
C GLY A 40 1.24 19.06 3.90
N ALA A 41 2.47 19.57 3.99
CA ALA A 41 3.59 18.76 4.47
C ALA A 41 3.29 18.32 5.92
N GLY A 42 3.31 17.01 6.19
CA GLY A 42 3.51 16.49 7.54
C GLY A 42 2.29 16.06 8.36
N ALA A 43 1.17 15.65 7.76
CA ALA A 43 0.07 15.01 8.50
C ALA A 43 -0.66 13.94 7.69
N LEU A 44 -0.07 12.77 7.51
CA LEU A 44 -0.80 11.57 7.10
C LEU A 44 -0.24 10.36 7.86
N ILE A 45 -0.35 10.34 9.18
CA ILE A 45 -0.34 9.08 9.94
C ILE A 45 -1.78 8.57 10.19
N GLY A 46 -2.83 9.25 9.69
CA GLY A 46 -4.19 8.79 9.95
C GLY A 46 -5.32 9.54 9.24
N ALA A 47 -5.21 9.86 7.94
CA ALA A 47 -6.33 10.46 7.20
C ALA A 47 -6.74 9.71 5.92
N ILE A 48 -6.55 8.38 5.89
CA ILE A 48 -7.49 7.48 5.21
C ILE A 48 -8.00 6.48 6.24
N ILE A 49 -8.56 7.02 7.32
CA ILE A 49 -9.46 6.30 8.21
C ILE A 49 -10.86 6.71 7.74
N GLY A 50 -11.42 5.92 6.82
CA GLY A 50 -12.68 6.22 6.14
C GLY A 50 -13.36 4.97 5.60
N ASN A 51 -13.77 4.08 6.50
CA ASN A 51 -14.90 3.16 6.37
C ASN A 51 -15.13 2.46 5.00
N ASN A 52 -14.12 1.81 4.41
CA ASN A 52 -14.27 0.62 3.53
C ASN A 52 -12.98 0.10 2.86
N THR A 53 -11.81 0.72 3.04
CA THR A 53 -10.55 0.19 2.50
C THR A 53 -10.04 -0.96 3.37
N ARG A 54 -9.95 -2.16 2.80
CA ARG A 54 -9.58 -3.47 3.40
C ARG A 54 -8.14 -3.57 3.97
N ILE A 55 -7.53 -2.45 4.34
CA ILE A 55 -6.20 -2.44 4.97
C ILE A 55 -6.42 -2.18 6.45
N GLY A 56 -6.59 -3.29 7.19
CA GLY A 56 -6.92 -3.26 8.61
C GLY A 56 -5.86 -2.54 9.46
N THR A 57 -6.39 -1.88 10.47
CA THR A 57 -5.83 -0.84 11.34
C THR A 57 -4.73 -1.25 12.33
N ALA A 58 -4.04 -2.37 12.12
CA ALA A 58 -2.89 -2.78 12.96
C ALA A 58 -1.60 -3.06 12.18
N GLY A 59 -1.64 -3.01 10.85
CA GLY A 59 -0.48 -3.15 9.97
C GLY A 59 -0.22 -1.87 9.20
N GLY A 60 -0.13 -0.74 9.92
CA GLY A 60 -0.14 0.66 9.45
C GLY A 60 0.95 1.03 8.44
N ALA A 61 1.01 0.35 7.31
CA ALA A 61 1.74 0.77 6.14
C ALA A 61 0.98 1.95 5.52
N LEU A 62 1.41 3.15 5.86
CA LEU A 62 1.14 4.33 5.06
C LEU A 62 1.86 4.15 3.74
N ILE A 63 1.14 3.61 2.77
CA ILE A 63 1.65 3.40 1.44
C ILE A 63 1.73 4.77 0.72
N GLY A 64 2.77 5.54 1.04
CA GLY A 64 3.18 6.75 0.32
C GLY A 64 3.49 7.96 1.20
N ALA A 65 4.66 8.56 0.99
CA ALA A 65 4.84 9.99 1.22
C ALA A 65 4.17 10.69 0.04
N ALA A 66 3.11 11.47 0.24
CA ALA A 66 2.41 12.11 -0.87
C ALA A 66 3.37 13.06 -1.63
N VAL A 67 3.77 12.67 -2.85
CA VAL A 67 4.58 13.48 -3.75
C VAL A 67 3.61 14.21 -4.69
N GLY A 68 3.12 15.38 -4.28
CA GLY A 68 2.18 16.15 -5.10
C GLY A 68 2.75 16.58 -6.46
N GLY A 69 1.87 16.85 -7.43
CA GLY A 69 2.22 17.41 -8.74
C GLY A 69 2.75 16.39 -9.75
N GLY A 70 3.56 16.86 -10.71
CA GLY A 70 4.07 16.01 -11.81
C GLY A 70 4.90 14.81 -11.34
N ALA A 71 5.63 14.94 -10.23
CA ALA A 71 6.43 13.85 -9.68
C ALA A 71 5.57 12.69 -9.18
N GLY A 72 4.43 12.97 -8.54
CA GLY A 72 3.45 11.94 -8.15
C GLY A 72 2.85 11.23 -9.36
N ALA A 73 2.62 11.94 -10.47
CA ALA A 73 2.16 11.31 -11.72
C ALA A 73 3.21 10.36 -12.31
N LEU A 74 4.49 10.72 -12.28
CA LEU A 74 5.59 9.87 -12.75
C LEU A 74 5.75 8.62 -11.89
N ILE A 75 5.75 8.77 -10.56
CA ILE A 75 5.78 7.64 -9.62
C ILE A 75 4.56 6.76 -9.82
N GLY A 76 3.38 7.37 -9.86
CA GLY A 76 2.09 6.69 -10.07
C GLY A 76 2.11 5.81 -11.31
N ASN A 77 2.56 6.33 -12.45
CA ASN A 77 2.65 5.57 -13.69
C ASN A 77 3.59 4.35 -13.57
N LYS A 78 4.77 4.51 -12.95
CA LYS A 78 5.72 3.40 -12.73
C LYS A 78 5.12 2.33 -11.82
N MET A 79 4.48 2.74 -10.73
CA MET A 79 3.90 1.84 -9.75
C MET A 79 2.61 1.17 -10.26
N ASP A 80 1.82 1.85 -11.10
CA ASP A 80 0.69 1.24 -11.81
C ASP A 80 1.18 0.13 -12.77
N LYS A 81 2.29 0.37 -13.47
CA LYS A 81 2.90 -0.64 -14.33
C LYS A 81 3.40 -1.83 -13.51
N GLN A 82 4.08 -1.58 -12.39
CA GLN A 82 4.53 -2.64 -11.49
C GLN A 82 3.35 -3.46 -10.94
N ALA A 83 2.26 -2.81 -10.50
CA ALA A 83 1.09 -3.51 -9.99
C ALA A 83 0.47 -4.44 -11.05
N ARG A 84 0.37 -3.98 -12.30
CA ARG A 84 -0.11 -4.82 -13.42
C ARG A 84 0.82 -6.01 -13.68
N GLU A 85 2.14 -5.80 -13.65
CA GLU A 85 3.09 -6.91 -13.86
C GLU A 85 3.07 -7.92 -12.72
N ILE A 86 2.85 -7.48 -11.47
CA ILE A 86 2.62 -8.37 -10.32
C ILE A 86 1.36 -9.20 -10.53
N ASP A 87 0.24 -8.56 -10.91
CA ASP A 87 -1.04 -9.23 -11.16
C ASP A 87 -0.94 -10.27 -12.29
N GLN A 88 -0.25 -9.92 -13.37
CA GLN A 88 0.04 -10.83 -14.49
C GLN A 88 0.94 -12.00 -14.08
N ALA A 89 1.96 -11.74 -13.25
CA ALA A 89 2.88 -12.77 -12.77
C ALA A 89 2.19 -13.74 -11.79
N LEU A 90 1.24 -13.27 -10.99
CA LEU A 90 0.48 -14.07 -10.04
C LEU A 90 -1.04 -13.92 -10.20
N PRO A 91 -1.63 -14.56 -11.23
CA PRO A 91 -3.08 -14.56 -11.39
C PRO A 91 -3.77 -15.12 -10.14
N GLY A 92 -4.69 -14.34 -9.56
CA GLY A 92 -5.42 -14.71 -8.34
C GLY A 92 -4.80 -14.23 -7.03
N ALA A 93 -3.68 -13.51 -7.06
CA ALA A 93 -3.26 -12.67 -5.95
C ALA A 93 -4.12 -11.39 -5.89
N ASP A 94 -4.34 -10.85 -4.69
CA ASP A 94 -5.05 -9.58 -4.52
C ASP A 94 -4.02 -8.44 -4.58
N VAL A 95 -4.06 -7.65 -5.67
CA VAL A 95 -3.13 -6.56 -5.95
C VAL A 95 -3.91 -5.25 -6.03
N GLU A 96 -3.63 -4.35 -5.10
CA GLU A 96 -4.34 -3.08 -4.97
C GLU A 96 -3.37 -1.89 -5.01
N ARG A 97 -3.72 -0.86 -5.77
CA ARG A 97 -3.05 0.45 -5.71
C ARG A 97 -3.62 1.24 -4.55
N VAL A 98 -2.77 1.59 -3.58
CA VAL A 98 -3.15 2.35 -2.38
C VAL A 98 -2.23 3.56 -2.28
N GLY A 99 -2.81 4.75 -2.45
CA GLY A 99 -2.03 5.97 -2.57
C GLY A 99 -1.00 5.87 -3.70
N GLU A 100 0.27 6.05 -3.38
CA GLU A 100 1.37 5.96 -4.35
C GLU A 100 2.02 4.57 -4.42
N GLY A 101 1.67 3.62 -3.56
CA GLY A 101 2.27 2.27 -3.57
C GLY A 101 1.27 1.14 -3.75
N ILE A 102 1.74 -0.09 -3.54
CA ILE A 102 1.03 -1.31 -3.93
C ILE A 102 0.86 -2.17 -2.69
N ARG A 103 -0.36 -2.62 -2.44
CA ARG A 103 -0.65 -3.71 -1.53
C ARG A 103 -0.82 -5.00 -2.32
N LEU A 104 -0.05 -6.01 -1.98
CA LEU A 104 -0.16 -7.35 -2.54
C LEU A 104 -0.47 -8.33 -1.39
N VAL A 105 -1.57 -9.07 -1.49
CA VAL A 105 -1.93 -10.11 -0.53
C VAL A 105 -1.72 -11.48 -1.16
N LEU A 106 -0.88 -12.27 -0.50
CA LEU A 106 -0.70 -13.67 -0.81
C LEU A 106 -1.35 -14.49 0.31
N ASN A 107 -2.50 -15.09 0.01
CA ASN A 107 -3.19 -15.99 0.92
C ASN A 107 -2.41 -17.29 1.13
N GLU A 108 -2.89 -18.15 2.02
CA GLU A 108 -2.25 -19.43 2.31
C GLU A 108 -2.08 -20.33 1.09
N ASN A 109 -2.93 -20.23 0.07
CA ASN A 109 -2.74 -21.03 -1.16
C ASN A 109 -1.57 -20.51 -2.00
N ALA A 110 -1.34 -19.20 -1.99
CA ALA A 110 -0.26 -18.55 -2.72
C ALA A 110 1.09 -18.66 -1.99
N VAL A 111 1.10 -18.50 -0.65
CA VAL A 111 2.30 -18.64 0.20
C VAL A 111 1.96 -19.59 1.34
N ARG A 112 1.87 -20.88 0.99
CA ARG A 112 1.55 -21.94 1.95
C ARG A 112 2.74 -22.25 2.84
N PHE A 113 2.46 -22.26 4.14
CA PHE A 113 3.33 -22.82 5.18
C PHE A 113 2.66 -24.06 5.75
N ASP A 114 3.44 -25.07 6.14
CA ASP A 114 2.88 -26.17 6.92
C ASP A 114 2.36 -25.63 8.28
N THR A 115 1.37 -26.32 8.86
CA THR A 115 0.80 -25.99 10.17
C THR A 115 1.89 -25.83 11.23
N GLY A 116 1.88 -24.69 11.92
CA GLY A 116 2.86 -24.37 12.97
C GLY A 116 4.30 -24.11 12.47
N LYS A 117 4.54 -24.15 11.15
CA LYS A 117 5.87 -23.90 10.57
C LYS A 117 5.93 -22.57 9.84
N ALA A 118 7.17 -22.11 9.64
CA ALA A 118 7.52 -20.97 8.79
C ALA A 118 8.25 -21.40 7.50
N THR A 119 8.40 -22.70 7.25
CA THR A 119 9.05 -23.22 6.04
C THR A 119 8.15 -23.02 4.82
N LEU A 120 8.69 -22.38 3.78
CA LEU A 120 8.00 -22.20 2.51
C LEU A 120 7.86 -23.53 1.75
N THR A 121 6.65 -23.85 1.34
CA THR A 121 6.36 -24.98 0.45
C THR A 121 6.91 -24.76 -0.96
N THR A 122 7.01 -25.82 -1.76
CA THR A 122 7.42 -25.74 -3.17
C THR A 122 6.51 -24.82 -3.98
N THR A 123 5.20 -24.86 -3.75
CA THR A 123 4.23 -23.96 -4.39
C THR A 123 4.47 -22.50 -4.02
N ALA A 124 4.70 -22.22 -2.72
CA ALA A 124 5.02 -20.87 -2.26
C ALA A 124 6.30 -20.34 -2.93
N LYS A 125 7.35 -21.17 -2.99
CA LYS A 125 8.61 -20.85 -3.67
C LYS A 125 8.40 -20.56 -5.16
N ALA A 126 7.61 -21.39 -5.86
CA ALA A 126 7.29 -21.19 -7.26
C ALA A 126 6.54 -19.87 -7.52
N ASN A 127 5.60 -19.50 -6.65
CA ASN A 127 4.90 -18.22 -6.75
C ASN A 127 5.82 -17.03 -6.45
N LEU A 128 6.64 -17.11 -5.41
CA LEU A 128 7.61 -16.06 -5.10
C LEU A 128 8.63 -15.88 -6.24
N ASN A 129 9.04 -16.96 -6.92
CA ASN A 129 9.93 -16.88 -8.08
C ASN A 129 9.34 -16.10 -9.26
N LYS A 130 8.01 -16.12 -9.43
CA LYS A 130 7.33 -15.32 -10.48
C LYS A 130 7.40 -13.82 -10.17
N LEU A 131 7.51 -13.43 -8.90
CA LEU A 131 7.66 -12.02 -8.49
C LEU A 131 9.10 -11.51 -8.62
N VAL A 132 10.10 -12.40 -8.55
CA VAL A 132 11.53 -12.02 -8.64
C VAL A 132 11.85 -11.14 -9.86
N PRO A 133 11.45 -11.47 -11.11
CA PRO A 133 11.75 -10.62 -12.26
C PRO A 133 11.11 -9.23 -12.14
N VAL A 134 9.86 -9.15 -11.68
CA VAL A 134 9.17 -7.87 -11.46
C VAL A 134 9.93 -7.05 -10.40
N PHE A 135 10.30 -7.66 -9.27
CA PHE A 135 11.05 -6.95 -8.24
C PHE A 135 12.45 -6.53 -8.69
N LYS A 136 13.08 -7.25 -9.62
CA LYS A 136 14.36 -6.84 -10.23
C LYS A 136 14.19 -5.64 -11.16
N GLU A 137 13.16 -5.64 -12.00
CA GLU A 137 12.83 -4.53 -12.91
C GLU A 137 12.54 -3.23 -12.12
N TYR A 138 11.73 -3.33 -11.06
CA TYR A 138 11.37 -2.20 -10.21
C TYR A 138 12.29 -2.09 -8.99
N ALA A 139 13.60 -1.97 -9.22
CA ALA A 139 14.60 -1.92 -8.16
C ALA A 139 14.46 -0.71 -7.22
N ASP A 140 13.90 0.39 -7.72
CA ASP A 140 13.74 1.65 -6.96
C ASP A 140 12.50 1.64 -6.04
N THR A 141 12.19 0.49 -5.45
CA THR A 141 11.09 0.31 -4.50
C THR A 141 11.55 -0.39 -3.22
N ASN A 142 10.99 0.04 -2.09
CA ASN A 142 11.10 -0.64 -0.80
C ASN A 142 9.89 -1.56 -0.61
N ILE A 143 10.12 -2.69 0.07
CA ILE A 143 9.12 -3.74 0.25
C ILE A 143 9.04 -4.09 1.73
N GLU A 144 7.89 -3.83 2.34
CA GLU A 144 7.59 -4.27 3.69
C GLU A 144 6.69 -5.52 3.64
N ILE A 145 7.07 -6.56 4.36
CA ILE A 145 6.38 -7.85 4.36
C ILE A 145 5.74 -8.06 5.73
N TYR A 146 4.43 -8.25 5.72
CA TYR A 146 3.60 -8.42 6.91
C TYR A 146 3.08 -9.84 7.00
N GLY A 147 3.38 -10.52 8.11
CA GLY A 147 2.89 -11.87 8.37
C GLY A 147 1.67 -11.87 9.26
N TYR A 148 0.65 -12.63 8.88
CA TYR A 148 -0.59 -12.83 9.66
C TYR A 148 -0.88 -14.31 9.92
N THR A 149 -1.62 -14.57 11.00
CA THR A 149 -2.15 -15.89 11.35
C THR A 149 -3.67 -15.81 11.56
N ASP A 150 -4.31 -16.96 11.71
CA ASP A 150 -5.65 -17.03 12.27
C ASP A 150 -5.61 -16.97 13.81
N SER A 151 -6.80 -17.00 14.44
CA SER A 151 -6.94 -16.90 15.90
C SER A 151 -6.65 -18.18 16.69
N THR A 152 -6.11 -19.24 16.06
CA THR A 152 -5.81 -20.51 16.75
C THR A 152 -4.47 -20.39 17.48
N GLY A 153 -4.41 -20.85 18.73
CA GLY A 153 -3.20 -20.77 19.56
C GLY A 153 -3.07 -19.44 20.33
N SER A 154 -1.98 -19.27 21.08
CA SER A 154 -1.80 -18.06 21.90
C SER A 154 -1.39 -16.85 21.05
N PRO A 155 -1.77 -15.62 21.45
CA PRO A 155 -1.37 -14.40 20.76
C PRO A 155 0.16 -14.26 20.58
N GLU A 156 0.94 -14.60 21.60
CA GLU A 156 2.41 -14.50 21.58
C GLU A 156 3.04 -15.51 20.61
N PHE A 157 2.50 -16.73 20.57
CA PHE A 157 2.90 -17.74 19.61
C PHE A 157 2.61 -17.27 18.18
N ASN A 158 1.42 -16.73 17.95
CA ASN A 158 1.00 -16.24 16.66
C ASN A 158 1.83 -15.05 16.17
N LEU A 159 2.16 -14.11 17.05
CA LEU A 159 3.05 -12.99 16.74
C LEU A 159 4.43 -13.49 16.30
N THR A 160 5.00 -14.43 17.06
CA THR A 160 6.31 -15.04 16.75
C THR A 160 6.27 -15.82 15.43
N LEU A 161 5.22 -16.62 15.21
CA LEU A 161 5.05 -17.42 14.01
C LEU A 161 4.91 -16.54 12.76
N SER A 162 4.10 -15.48 12.86
CA SER A 162 3.85 -14.60 11.73
C SER A 162 5.09 -13.77 11.36
N GLN A 163 5.89 -13.35 12.34
CA GLN A 163 7.21 -12.74 12.10
C GLN A 163 8.15 -13.70 11.34
N LYS A 164 8.29 -14.94 11.83
CA LYS A 164 9.15 -15.96 11.17
C LYS A 164 8.73 -16.26 9.74
N ARG A 165 7.41 -16.25 9.46
CA ARG A 165 6.86 -16.43 8.11
C ARG A 165 7.24 -15.27 7.19
N ALA A 166 7.08 -14.02 7.64
CA ALA A 166 7.51 -12.85 6.88
C ALA A 166 9.02 -12.87 6.59
N GLU A 167 9.84 -13.24 7.59
CA GLU A 167 11.30 -13.41 7.44
C GLU A 167 11.65 -14.50 6.43
N SER A 168 10.94 -15.63 6.44
CA SER A 168 11.17 -16.73 5.51
C SER A 168 10.92 -16.31 4.06
N VAL A 169 9.87 -15.51 3.82
CA VAL A 169 9.58 -14.91 2.51
C VAL A 169 10.69 -13.95 2.09
N LYS A 170 11.08 -13.02 2.98
CA LYS A 170 12.19 -12.08 2.73
C LYS A 170 13.48 -12.82 2.37
N ASN A 171 13.88 -13.80 3.18
CA ASN A 171 15.12 -14.55 2.98
C ASN A 171 15.10 -15.33 1.66
N TYR A 172 13.94 -15.89 1.29
CA TYR A 172 13.78 -16.55 0.00
C TYR A 172 13.97 -15.58 -1.17
N LEU A 173 13.32 -14.42 -1.12
CA LEU A 173 13.47 -13.37 -2.14
C LEU A 173 14.92 -12.87 -2.27
N ILE A 174 15.61 -12.68 -1.15
CA ILE A 174 17.03 -12.32 -1.12
C ILE A 174 17.90 -13.41 -1.76
N SER A 175 17.65 -14.69 -1.43
CA SER A 175 18.40 -15.81 -2.00
C SER A 175 18.26 -15.92 -3.53
N ASN A 176 17.22 -15.30 -4.11
CA ASN A 176 17.01 -15.20 -5.56
C ASN A 176 17.61 -13.93 -6.19
N GLY A 177 18.48 -13.23 -5.45
CA GLY A 177 19.28 -12.10 -5.95
C GLY A 177 18.62 -10.73 -5.80
N LEU A 178 17.66 -10.58 -4.89
CA LEU A 178 17.09 -9.26 -4.54
C LEU A 178 17.88 -8.64 -3.37
N ALA A 179 18.15 -7.34 -3.44
CA ALA A 179 18.94 -6.63 -2.44
C ALA A 179 18.23 -6.63 -1.06
N SER A 180 18.94 -7.08 -0.03
CA SER A 180 18.40 -7.22 1.34
C SER A 180 17.94 -5.89 1.94
N THR A 181 18.59 -4.79 1.57
CA THR A 181 18.28 -3.42 2.02
C THR A 181 16.90 -2.93 1.62
N ARG A 182 16.28 -3.56 0.61
CA ARG A 182 14.92 -3.23 0.16
C ARG A 182 13.83 -3.82 1.04
N PHE A 183 14.14 -4.75 1.94
CA PHE A 183 13.15 -5.55 2.65
C PHE A 183 13.11 -5.29 4.15
N LYS A 184 11.90 -5.03 4.65
CA LYS A 184 11.55 -5.06 6.07
C LYS A 184 10.47 -6.11 6.34
N THR A 185 10.46 -6.69 7.52
CA THR A 185 9.50 -7.74 7.91
C THR A 185 8.87 -7.41 9.26
N THR A 186 7.56 -7.62 9.37
CA THR A 186 6.79 -7.40 10.59
C THR A 186 5.76 -8.51 10.78
N GLY A 187 5.78 -9.19 11.91
CA GLY A 187 4.73 -10.10 12.33
C GLY A 187 3.60 -9.35 13.02
N LEU A 188 2.36 -9.57 12.59
CA LEU A 188 1.16 -8.96 13.17
C LEU A 188 0.25 -9.96 13.91
N GLY A 189 0.64 -11.24 13.98
CA GLY A 189 -0.15 -12.30 14.60
C GLY A 189 -1.57 -12.34 14.04
N ILE A 190 -2.56 -12.24 14.94
CA ILE A 190 -3.99 -12.38 14.65
C ILE A 190 -4.66 -11.04 14.27
N ALA A 191 -3.90 -9.95 14.23
CA ALA A 191 -4.46 -8.63 14.02
C ALA A 191 -5.02 -8.47 12.60
N ASN A 192 -6.02 -7.60 12.43
CA ASN A 192 -6.65 -7.30 11.13
C ASN A 192 -7.12 -8.55 10.38
N PRO A 193 -8.05 -9.34 10.94
CA PRO A 193 -8.65 -10.43 10.19
C PRO A 193 -9.35 -9.86 8.94
N ILE A 194 -9.15 -10.50 7.79
CA ILE A 194 -9.85 -10.17 6.53
C ILE A 194 -11.11 -11.02 6.33
N ALA A 195 -11.28 -12.03 7.17
CA ALA A 195 -12.44 -12.91 7.20
C ALA A 195 -12.73 -13.36 8.64
N SER A 196 -13.91 -13.96 8.87
CA SER A 196 -14.27 -14.48 10.19
C SER A 196 -13.27 -15.56 10.64
N ASN A 197 -12.89 -15.54 11.91
CA ASN A 197 -12.08 -16.59 12.51
C ASN A 197 -12.92 -17.78 13.02
N ASP A 198 -14.25 -17.66 12.98
CA ASP A 198 -15.18 -18.62 13.57
C ASP A 198 -15.32 -19.88 12.69
N ASN A 199 -15.06 -19.77 11.39
CA ASN A 199 -15.11 -20.89 10.44
C ASN A 199 -13.74 -21.19 9.79
N ALA A 200 -13.60 -22.39 9.24
CA ALA A 200 -12.32 -22.88 8.72
C ALA A 200 -11.89 -22.12 7.45
N GLU A 201 -12.85 -21.73 6.62
CA GLU A 201 -12.64 -20.98 5.39
C GLU A 201 -12.05 -19.60 5.70
N GLY A 202 -12.64 -18.87 6.64
CA GLY A 202 -12.17 -17.54 7.02
C GLY A 202 -10.83 -17.57 7.76
N ARG A 203 -10.58 -18.58 8.61
CA ARG A 203 -9.23 -18.81 9.18
C ARG A 203 -8.17 -19.01 8.09
N THR A 204 -8.50 -19.77 7.05
CA THR A 204 -7.61 -19.99 5.89
C THR A 204 -7.31 -18.68 5.15
N GLN A 205 -8.30 -17.80 5.01
CA GLN A 205 -8.08 -16.46 4.44
C GLN A 205 -7.20 -15.58 5.34
N ASN A 206 -7.36 -15.68 6.66
CA ASN A 206 -6.57 -14.88 7.61
C ASN A 206 -5.09 -15.30 7.66
N ARG A 207 -4.78 -16.57 7.40
CA ARG A 207 -3.40 -17.07 7.22
C ARG A 207 -2.83 -16.55 5.90
N ARG A 208 -2.12 -15.43 5.96
CA ARG A 208 -1.64 -14.73 4.75
C ARG A 208 -0.35 -13.95 5.01
N VAL A 209 0.28 -13.55 3.92
CA VAL A 209 1.38 -12.59 3.90
C VAL A 209 0.97 -11.41 3.02
N GLU A 210 1.14 -10.21 3.53
CA GLU A 210 0.90 -8.98 2.77
C GLU A 210 2.22 -8.28 2.48
N PHE A 211 2.31 -7.65 1.31
CA PHE A 211 3.42 -6.83 0.89
C PHE A 211 2.92 -5.40 0.72
N ALA A 212 3.61 -4.45 1.34
CA ALA A 212 3.49 -3.05 1.03
C ALA A 212 4.73 -2.64 0.21
N ILE A 213 4.52 -2.25 -1.04
CA ILE A 213 5.57 -1.86 -1.97
C ILE A 213 5.49 -0.35 -2.17
N LEU A 214 6.57 0.34 -1.86
CA LEU A 214 6.63 1.79 -1.85
C LEU A 214 7.76 2.28 -2.75
N ALA A 215 7.58 3.44 -3.38
CA ALA A 215 8.68 4.15 -4.02
C ALA A 215 9.78 4.43 -2.97
N ASN A 216 11.04 4.16 -3.32
CA ASN A 216 12.16 4.51 -2.45
C ASN A 216 12.61 5.96 -2.68
N ASP A 217 13.54 6.44 -1.85
CA ASP A 217 14.04 7.82 -1.92
C ASP A 217 14.63 8.18 -3.30
N LYS A 218 15.25 7.20 -3.98
CA LYS A 218 15.79 7.40 -5.33
C LYS A 218 14.67 7.64 -6.35
N MET A 219 13.63 6.80 -6.37
CA MET A 219 12.48 7.01 -7.27
C MET A 219 11.82 8.36 -7.03
N VAL A 220 11.64 8.74 -5.76
CA VAL A 220 11.05 10.03 -5.38
C VAL A 220 11.93 11.19 -5.84
N HIS A 221 13.23 11.11 -5.60
CA HIS A 221 14.20 12.11 -6.02
C HIS A 221 14.21 12.29 -7.55
N ASP A 222 14.30 11.18 -8.29
CA ASP A 222 14.37 11.21 -9.76
C ASP A 222 13.07 11.78 -10.35
N ALA A 223 11.91 11.39 -9.83
CA ALA A 223 10.62 11.93 -10.26
C ALA A 223 10.48 13.44 -9.98
N LYS A 224 10.99 13.93 -8.84
CA LYS A 224 11.01 15.37 -8.54
C LYS A 224 11.91 16.15 -9.50
N LYS A 225 13.07 15.59 -9.84
CA LYS A 225 13.99 16.18 -10.81
C LYS A 225 13.38 16.24 -12.20
N GLU A 226 12.71 15.17 -12.63
CA GLU A 226 12.04 15.11 -13.94
C GLU A 226 10.83 16.05 -14.02
N ALA A 227 10.04 16.18 -12.95
CA ALA A 227 8.86 17.05 -12.95
C ALA A 227 9.17 18.54 -12.75
N GLY A 228 10.37 18.88 -12.26
CA GLY A 228 10.83 20.26 -12.09
C GLY A 228 11.57 20.83 -13.30
N ASN A 229 11.83 20.02 -14.33
CA ASN A 229 12.32 20.45 -15.65
C ASN A 229 11.15 20.68 -16.60
#